data_AF-A0A1I4QQY0-F1
#
_entry.id   AF-A0A1I4QQY0-F1
#
_cell.length_a   1.000
_cell.length_b   1.000
_cell.length_c   1.000
_cell.angle_alpha   90.00
_cell.angle_beta   90.00
_cell.angle_gamma   90.00
#
_symmetry.space_group_name_H-M   'P 1'
#
loop_
_entity.id
_entity.type
_entity.pdbx_description
1 polymer ?
#
loop_
_entity_poly.entity_id
_entity_poly.type
_entity_poly.pdbx_seq_one_letter_code
_entity_poly.pdbx_strand_id
1 'polypeptide(L)'
;MNRTAAVLTGLAVVLLSGCKVTVSEGYDDDWDRDSYTPGFFLYVGDTGDDFPDDSWSLDAAAEVCVDDNLYFETESGRVRVYGSSAYSETDFRAAATELERRIDGVLSRFQLRWPEFVDDRSTAVRYPDRLIGCLSPTVSRTEFASASVAAVSIMPYASQWPYDTDRIITHELAHYVQENLSRYQARDSLLPLWFAEGQAAVVAGEPIAPVYQHYDYDPLLDVTVYDATTADYRFEHYALAYDYLEEANGQLALTVLLDLVQFADWEGLDGTVYSGESEAFVEAFNAAGLVDHRNRYLSLERFKTEYHQLLNDSY
;
A
#
# COMPACT_ATOMS: atom_id res chain seq x y z
N MET A 1 -7.48 -30.27 39.40
CA MET A 1 -8.45 -30.42 38.30
C MET A 1 -8.16 -29.33 37.29
N ASN A 2 -7.34 -29.63 36.29
CA ASN A 2 -7.02 -28.73 35.20
C ASN A 2 -8.15 -28.76 34.18
N ARG A 3 -8.61 -27.59 33.75
CA ARG A 3 -9.26 -27.41 32.45
C ARG A 3 -8.50 -26.33 31.70
N THR A 4 -7.53 -26.77 30.91
CA THR A 4 -7.00 -26.05 29.76
C THR A 4 -8.13 -25.89 28.75
N ALA A 5 -8.57 -24.66 28.53
CA ALA A 5 -9.29 -24.29 27.32
C ALA A 5 -8.22 -23.82 26.33
N ALA A 6 -7.93 -24.65 25.34
CA ALA A 6 -7.15 -24.25 24.18
C ALA A 6 -8.02 -23.29 23.37
N VAL A 7 -7.64 -22.00 23.37
CA VAL A 7 -8.10 -21.06 22.36
C VAL A 7 -7.26 -21.35 21.12
N LEU A 8 -7.92 -21.80 20.07
CA LEU A 8 -7.36 -21.90 18.73
C LEU A 8 -7.17 -20.46 18.22
N THR A 9 -5.95 -19.95 18.35
CA THR A 9 -5.51 -18.75 17.66
C THR A 9 -5.38 -19.11 16.17
N GLY A 10 -6.39 -18.79 15.39
CA GLY A 10 -6.23 -18.70 13.93
C GLY A 10 -5.46 -17.43 13.64
N LEU A 11 -4.13 -17.52 13.53
CA LEU A 11 -3.33 -16.51 12.84
C LEU A 11 -3.71 -16.59 11.36
N ALA A 12 -4.48 -15.61 10.90
CA ALA A 12 -4.69 -15.38 9.48
C ALA A 12 -3.61 -14.41 9.02
N VAL A 13 -2.77 -14.87 8.10
CA VAL A 13 -1.84 -14.03 7.35
C VAL A 13 -2.67 -13.20 6.39
N VAL A 14 -2.86 -11.92 6.66
CA VAL A 14 -3.49 -10.99 5.70
C VAL A 14 -2.38 -10.41 4.84
N LEU A 15 -2.00 -11.16 3.80
CA LEU A 15 -1.24 -10.61 2.69
C LEU A 15 -2.21 -9.78 1.84
N LEU A 16 -1.81 -8.57 1.43
CA LEU A 16 -2.46 -7.80 0.35
C LEU A 16 -2.28 -8.49 -1.02
N SER A 17 -2.25 -9.82 -1.07
CA SER A 17 -2.22 -10.60 -2.31
C SER A 17 -3.62 -10.58 -2.93
N GLY A 18 -3.93 -9.49 -3.63
CA GLY A 18 -5.21 -9.34 -4.29
C GLY A 18 -5.54 -7.96 -4.86
N CYS A 19 -4.61 -7.00 -4.87
CA CYS A 19 -4.80 -5.70 -5.50
C CYS A 19 -5.12 -5.91 -6.99
N LYS A 20 -6.31 -5.48 -7.45
CA LYS A 20 -6.60 -5.53 -8.89
C LYS A 20 -6.18 -4.22 -9.51
N VAL A 21 -4.93 -4.16 -9.94
CA VAL A 21 -4.53 -3.19 -10.95
C VAL A 21 -4.85 -3.79 -12.32
N THR A 22 -5.77 -3.18 -13.06
CA THR A 22 -6.10 -3.64 -14.42
C THR A 22 -4.88 -3.51 -15.33
N VAL A 23 -4.30 -4.64 -15.76
CA VAL A 23 -3.14 -4.64 -16.66
C VAL A 23 -3.60 -4.55 -18.11
N SER A 24 -3.07 -3.59 -18.88
CA SER A 24 -3.28 -3.51 -20.34
C SER A 24 -2.60 -4.69 -21.07
N GLU A 25 -3.19 -5.24 -22.13
CA GLU A 25 -2.59 -6.33 -22.93
C GLU A 25 -1.36 -5.91 -23.77
N GLY A 26 -0.98 -4.63 -23.75
CA GLY A 26 0.17 -4.08 -24.48
C GLY A 26 1.45 -4.06 -23.64
N TYR A 27 2.58 -4.41 -24.27
CA TYR A 27 3.91 -4.30 -23.69
C TYR A 27 4.56 -2.98 -24.10
N ASP A 28 5.27 -2.34 -23.17
CA ASP A 28 6.09 -1.18 -23.52
C ASP A 28 7.45 -1.65 -24.06
N ASP A 29 7.63 -1.51 -25.38
CA ASP A 29 8.87 -1.89 -26.08
C ASP A 29 9.92 -0.75 -26.07
N ASP A 30 9.60 0.43 -25.53
CA ASP A 30 10.41 1.66 -25.69
C ASP A 30 11.12 2.09 -24.39
N TRP A 31 11.85 1.16 -23.77
CA TRP A 31 12.79 1.51 -22.71
C TRP A 31 14.04 2.17 -23.31
N ASP A 32 13.94 3.45 -23.64
CA ASP A 32 15.06 4.22 -24.16
C ASP A 32 16.14 4.33 -23.07
N ARG A 33 17.30 3.68 -23.33
CA ARG A 33 18.42 3.48 -22.39
C ARG A 33 19.02 4.76 -21.85
N ASP A 34 18.71 5.91 -22.44
CA ASP A 34 19.16 7.23 -22.03
C ASP A 34 18.28 7.88 -20.93
N SER A 35 17.22 7.18 -20.46
CA SER A 35 16.26 7.70 -19.49
C SER A 35 16.37 7.12 -18.07
N TYR A 36 17.28 6.18 -17.78
CA TYR A 36 17.35 5.59 -16.44
C TYR A 36 17.92 6.54 -15.39
N THR A 37 17.40 6.42 -14.16
CA THR A 37 17.97 7.09 -13.00
C THR A 37 19.43 6.62 -12.81
N PRO A 38 20.39 7.55 -12.65
CA PRO A 38 21.79 7.19 -12.43
C PRO A 38 21.96 6.44 -11.10
N GLY A 39 23.01 5.62 -11.01
CA GLY A 39 23.25 4.79 -9.85
C GLY A 39 24.30 3.70 -10.08
N PHE A 40 24.49 2.86 -9.07
CA PHE A 40 25.60 1.91 -8.97
C PHE A 40 25.10 0.49 -8.68
N PHE A 41 25.72 -0.50 -9.31
CA PHE A 41 25.60 -1.89 -8.89
C PHE A 41 26.58 -2.17 -7.77
N LEU A 42 26.05 -2.73 -6.69
CA LEU A 42 26.78 -3.00 -5.47
C LEU A 42 26.52 -4.43 -5.03
N TYR A 43 27.51 -5.00 -4.35
CA TYR A 43 27.44 -6.34 -3.80
C TYR A 43 27.27 -6.24 -2.28
N VAL A 44 26.37 -7.04 -1.72
CA VAL A 44 26.10 -7.07 -0.28
C VAL A 44 27.37 -7.42 0.51
N GLY A 45 28.20 -8.34 0.00
CA GLY A 45 29.46 -8.69 0.66
C GLY A 45 30.50 -7.57 0.74
N ASP A 46 30.39 -6.55 -0.12
CA ASP A 46 31.31 -5.39 -0.12
C ASP A 46 30.79 -4.25 0.76
N THR A 47 29.47 -4.14 0.88
CA THR A 47 28.80 -2.99 1.53
C THR A 47 28.28 -3.32 2.93
N GLY A 48 27.96 -4.60 3.19
CA GLY A 48 27.28 -5.04 4.42
C GLY A 48 25.79 -4.71 4.45
N ASP A 49 25.24 -4.24 3.33
CA ASP A 49 23.88 -3.73 3.20
C ASP A 49 22.95 -4.83 2.63
N ASP A 50 22.60 -5.81 3.46
CA ASP A 50 21.66 -6.89 3.10
C ASP A 50 20.21 -6.40 2.98
N PHE A 51 19.42 -7.15 2.21
CA PHE A 51 17.97 -6.94 2.09
C PHE A 51 17.31 -7.10 3.47
N PRO A 52 16.24 -6.35 3.80
CA PRO A 52 15.51 -6.55 5.04
C PRO A 52 15.04 -8.00 5.19
N ASP A 53 15.25 -8.62 6.34
CA ASP A 53 14.98 -10.04 6.60
C ASP A 53 13.91 -10.28 7.70
N ASP A 54 13.33 -9.19 8.22
CA ASP A 54 12.24 -9.21 9.18
C ASP A 54 10.94 -9.66 8.50
N SER A 55 10.65 -10.96 8.57
CA SER A 55 9.53 -11.61 7.84
C SER A 55 8.13 -11.04 8.12
N TRP A 56 7.94 -10.29 9.21
CA TRP A 56 6.67 -9.65 9.52
C TRP A 56 6.46 -8.32 8.79
N SER A 57 7.54 -7.73 8.28
CA SER A 57 7.54 -6.47 7.54
C SER A 57 7.51 -6.67 6.01
N LEU A 58 7.65 -7.92 5.57
CA LEU A 58 7.70 -8.35 4.17
C LEU A 58 6.42 -9.10 3.80
N ASP A 59 6.04 -9.00 2.53
CA ASP A 59 5.09 -9.93 1.93
C ASP A 59 5.83 -11.15 1.32
N ALA A 60 5.08 -12.17 0.94
CA ALA A 60 5.64 -13.38 0.32
C ALA A 60 6.39 -13.08 -1.00
N ALA A 61 6.08 -11.97 -1.66
CA ALA A 61 6.77 -11.58 -2.88
C ALA A 61 8.15 -10.97 -2.58
N ALA A 62 8.32 -10.27 -1.48
CA ALA A 62 9.55 -9.62 -1.08
C ALA A 62 10.53 -10.60 -0.41
N GLU A 63 10.02 -11.62 0.28
CA GLU A 63 10.83 -12.66 0.94
C GLU A 63 11.84 -13.34 0.00
N VAL A 64 11.56 -13.38 -1.31
CA VAL A 64 12.46 -13.99 -2.29
C VAL A 64 13.81 -13.27 -2.43
N CYS A 65 13.88 -11.99 -2.04
CA CYS A 65 15.09 -11.17 -2.14
C CYS A 65 15.98 -11.22 -0.88
N VAL A 66 15.55 -11.88 0.20
CA VAL A 66 16.30 -11.90 1.48
C VAL A 66 17.74 -12.40 1.32
N ASP A 67 17.96 -13.40 0.48
CA ASP A 67 19.29 -13.98 0.23
C ASP A 67 19.99 -13.39 -1.02
N ASP A 68 19.40 -12.38 -1.66
CA ASP A 68 20.01 -11.76 -2.84
C ASP A 68 21.18 -10.87 -2.46
N ASN A 69 22.30 -11.09 -3.15
CA ASN A 69 23.57 -10.43 -2.83
C ASN A 69 23.93 -9.29 -3.79
N LEU A 70 23.08 -9.01 -4.78
CA LEU A 70 23.26 -7.95 -5.75
C LEU A 70 22.13 -6.94 -5.61
N TYR A 71 22.48 -5.66 -5.62
CA TYR A 71 21.50 -4.59 -5.72
C TYR A 71 21.99 -3.44 -6.58
N PHE A 72 21.03 -2.66 -7.06
CA PHE A 72 21.25 -1.36 -7.68
C PHE A 72 20.80 -0.26 -6.72
N GLU A 73 21.65 0.73 -6.47
CA GLU A 73 21.31 1.91 -5.67
C GLU A 73 21.34 3.16 -6.54
N THR A 74 20.30 3.99 -6.45
CA THR A 74 20.23 5.27 -7.17
C THR A 74 21.29 6.24 -6.65
N GLU A 75 21.78 7.15 -7.49
CA GLU A 75 22.79 8.14 -7.08
C GLU A 75 22.26 9.11 -6.00
N SER A 76 20.94 9.31 -5.93
CA SER A 76 20.29 10.05 -4.83
C SER A 76 20.41 9.32 -3.49
N GLY A 77 20.70 8.02 -3.52
CA GLY A 77 20.69 7.14 -2.37
C GLY A 77 19.28 6.92 -1.82
N ARG A 78 18.20 7.25 -2.53
CA ARG A 78 16.84 7.05 -2.00
C ARG A 78 16.26 5.68 -2.30
N VAL A 79 16.68 5.05 -3.40
CA VAL A 79 16.10 3.78 -3.85
C VAL A 79 17.18 2.73 -3.95
N ARG A 80 16.88 1.53 -3.43
CA ARG A 80 17.73 0.36 -3.55
C ARG A 80 16.91 -0.83 -4.02
N VAL A 81 17.28 -1.42 -5.16
CA VAL A 81 16.57 -2.56 -5.74
C VAL A 81 17.45 -3.81 -5.68
N TYR A 82 16.97 -4.83 -4.97
CA TYR A 82 17.61 -6.14 -4.86
C TYR A 82 17.01 -7.12 -5.87
N GLY A 83 17.78 -8.15 -6.20
CA GLY A 83 17.33 -9.21 -7.09
C GLY A 83 18.43 -10.21 -7.43
N SER A 84 18.00 -11.33 -7.98
CA SER A 84 18.92 -12.38 -8.45
C SER A 84 19.92 -11.84 -9.46
N SER A 85 21.16 -12.33 -9.40
CA SER A 85 22.19 -12.06 -10.41
C SER A 85 21.85 -12.62 -11.80
N ALA A 86 20.76 -13.38 -11.93
CA ALA A 86 20.23 -13.84 -13.21
C ALA A 86 19.46 -12.75 -13.97
N TYR A 87 19.01 -11.69 -13.30
CA TYR A 87 18.31 -10.57 -13.95
C TYR A 87 19.30 -9.60 -14.60
N SER A 88 18.85 -8.90 -15.63
CA SER A 88 19.71 -7.99 -16.40
C SER A 88 19.86 -6.66 -15.69
N GLU A 89 20.97 -5.96 -15.93
CA GLU A 89 21.17 -4.59 -15.42
C GLU A 89 20.00 -3.65 -15.79
N THR A 90 19.41 -3.85 -16.96
CA THR A 90 18.22 -3.12 -17.41
C THR A 90 17.03 -3.29 -16.45
N ASP A 91 16.81 -4.49 -15.92
CA ASP A 91 15.67 -4.79 -15.04
C ASP A 91 15.77 -4.03 -13.71
N PHE A 92 16.96 -4.04 -13.10
CA PHE A 92 17.22 -3.28 -11.87
C PHE A 92 17.07 -1.78 -12.09
N ARG A 93 17.63 -1.26 -13.19
CA ARG A 93 17.55 0.17 -13.50
C ARG A 93 16.13 0.61 -13.80
N ALA A 94 15.33 -0.19 -14.49
CA ALA A 94 13.93 0.10 -14.75
C ALA A 94 13.12 0.20 -13.45
N ALA A 95 13.25 -0.79 -12.55
CA ALA A 95 12.61 -0.78 -11.24
C ALA A 95 13.03 0.42 -10.39
N ALA A 96 14.34 0.68 -10.29
CA ALA A 96 14.82 1.82 -9.54
C ALA A 96 14.32 3.15 -10.12
N THR A 97 14.18 3.24 -11.44
CA THR A 97 13.70 4.43 -12.12
C THR A 97 12.23 4.70 -11.85
N GLU A 98 11.36 3.68 -11.92
CA GLU A 98 9.93 3.87 -11.60
C GLU A 98 9.73 4.19 -10.12
N LEU A 99 10.41 3.50 -9.20
CA LEU A 99 10.32 3.82 -7.78
C LEU A 99 10.77 5.26 -7.47
N GLU A 100 11.92 5.69 -8.00
CA GLU A 100 12.47 7.03 -7.76
C GLU A 100 11.59 8.14 -8.35
N ARG A 101 11.03 7.94 -9.54
CA ARG A 101 10.22 8.96 -10.23
C ARG A 101 8.86 9.17 -9.60
N ARG A 102 8.26 8.12 -9.04
CA ARG A 102 6.86 8.14 -8.60
C ARG A 102 6.70 8.51 -7.12
N ILE A 103 7.68 8.14 -6.28
CA ILE A 103 7.55 8.30 -4.83
C ILE A 103 7.23 9.74 -4.39
N ASP A 104 7.85 10.76 -4.98
CA ASP A 104 7.57 12.16 -4.63
C ASP A 104 6.14 12.58 -5.00
N GLY A 105 5.61 12.06 -6.11
CA GLY A 105 4.22 12.27 -6.53
C GLY A 105 3.24 11.61 -5.56
N VAL A 106 3.51 10.37 -5.15
CA VAL A 106 2.73 9.65 -4.14
C VAL A 106 2.75 10.41 -2.83
N LEU A 107 3.92 10.73 -2.28
CA LEU A 107 4.04 11.46 -1.02
C LEU A 107 3.31 12.81 -1.04
N SER A 108 3.29 13.51 -2.18
CA SER A 108 2.53 14.74 -2.32
C SER A 108 1.01 14.56 -2.16
N ARG A 109 0.46 13.40 -2.54
CA ARG A 109 -0.94 13.03 -2.31
C ARG A 109 -1.25 12.78 -0.84
N PHE A 110 -0.23 12.35 -0.09
CA PHE A 110 -0.29 12.24 1.38
C PHE A 110 0.14 13.55 2.07
N GLN A 111 0.33 14.66 1.35
CA GLN A 111 0.78 15.94 1.91
C GLN A 111 2.14 15.87 2.64
N LEU A 112 3.01 14.97 2.22
CA LEU A 112 4.34 14.75 2.79
C LEU A 112 5.44 15.03 1.76
N ARG A 113 6.62 15.39 2.25
CA ARG A 113 7.89 15.34 1.52
C ARG A 113 8.72 14.16 2.01
N TRP A 114 9.71 13.76 1.21
CA TRP A 114 10.60 12.64 1.56
C TRP A 114 11.16 12.70 2.99
N PRO A 115 11.73 13.81 3.50
CA PRO A 115 12.26 13.83 4.86
C PRO A 115 11.19 13.64 5.94
N GLU A 116 9.98 14.19 5.73
CA GLU A 116 8.85 14.03 6.66
C GLU A 116 8.40 12.58 6.67
N PHE A 117 8.25 11.96 5.49
CA PHE A 117 7.92 10.55 5.39
C PHE A 117 8.96 9.65 6.08
N VAL A 118 10.26 9.93 5.93
CA VAL A 118 11.33 9.17 6.60
C VAL A 118 11.22 9.26 8.12
N ASP A 119 10.90 10.44 8.66
CA ASP A 119 10.75 10.66 10.10
C ASP A 119 9.50 9.96 10.67
N ASP A 120 8.43 9.86 9.88
CA ASP A 120 7.13 9.30 10.29
C ASP A 120 6.98 7.79 9.99
N ARG A 121 8.03 7.14 9.45
CA ARG A 121 7.98 5.69 9.14
C ARG A 121 7.81 4.84 10.38
N SER A 122 7.16 3.70 10.17
CA SER A 122 7.16 2.57 11.07
C SER A 122 8.56 2.22 11.57
N THR A 123 8.68 1.94 12.88
CA THR A 123 9.95 1.44 13.45
C THR A 123 10.34 0.06 12.93
N ALA A 124 9.41 -0.63 12.25
CA ALA A 124 9.64 -1.86 11.50
C ALA A 124 10.70 -1.75 10.41
N VAL A 125 10.90 -0.54 9.87
CA VAL A 125 11.54 -0.38 8.58
C VAL A 125 13.04 -0.34 8.76
N ARG A 126 13.69 -1.39 8.25
CA ARG A 126 15.13 -1.39 8.05
C ARG A 126 15.49 -0.43 6.92
N TYR A 127 16.47 0.44 7.14
CA TYR A 127 16.85 1.54 6.25
C TYR A 127 15.70 2.54 6.01
N PRO A 128 15.25 3.28 7.04
CA PRO A 128 14.12 4.20 6.93
C PRO A 128 14.36 5.33 5.92
N ASP A 129 15.61 5.63 5.59
CA ASP A 129 16.01 6.62 4.57
C ASP A 129 16.13 6.03 3.15
N ARG A 130 15.64 4.80 2.93
CA ARG A 130 15.64 4.09 1.65
C ARG A 130 14.26 3.54 1.31
N LEU A 131 13.87 3.61 0.05
CA LEU A 131 12.79 2.83 -0.54
C LEU A 131 13.40 1.55 -1.12
N ILE A 132 13.04 0.41 -0.55
CA ILE A 132 13.58 -0.89 -0.95
C ILE A 132 12.67 -1.51 -2.01
N GLY A 133 13.28 -1.90 -3.13
CA GLY A 133 12.64 -2.68 -4.19
C GLY A 133 13.15 -4.13 -4.22
N CYS A 134 12.29 -5.06 -4.61
CA CYS A 134 12.64 -6.46 -4.84
C CYS A 134 12.21 -6.89 -6.25
N LEU A 135 13.14 -7.35 -7.09
CA LEU A 135 12.80 -8.00 -8.36
C LEU A 135 12.34 -9.43 -8.10
N SER A 136 11.03 -9.63 -8.04
CA SER A 136 10.41 -10.82 -7.50
C SER A 136 9.68 -11.65 -8.55
N PRO A 137 10.13 -12.87 -8.88
CA PRO A 137 9.46 -13.72 -9.86
C PRO A 137 8.13 -14.28 -9.37
N THR A 138 7.78 -14.09 -8.10
CA THR A 138 6.52 -14.54 -7.50
C THR A 138 5.40 -13.53 -7.64
N VAL A 139 5.70 -12.27 -8.00
CA VAL A 139 4.66 -11.31 -8.39
C VAL A 139 4.08 -11.75 -9.72
N SER A 140 2.76 -11.92 -9.76
CA SER A 140 2.07 -12.39 -10.96
C SER A 140 2.12 -11.35 -12.07
N ARG A 141 2.01 -11.77 -13.33
CA ARG A 141 1.87 -10.85 -14.47
C ARG A 141 0.61 -9.98 -14.40
N THR A 142 -0.37 -10.39 -13.60
CA THR A 142 -1.65 -9.70 -13.43
C THR A 142 -1.64 -8.67 -12.30
N GLU A 143 -0.77 -8.82 -11.31
CA GLU A 143 -0.59 -7.84 -10.22
C GLU A 143 0.59 -6.90 -10.54
N PHE A 144 1.64 -7.43 -11.19
CA PHE A 144 2.85 -6.75 -11.64
C PHE A 144 3.76 -6.18 -10.54
N ALA A 145 3.19 -5.64 -9.46
CA ALA A 145 3.91 -5.24 -8.26
C ALA A 145 3.10 -5.60 -7.00
N SER A 146 3.74 -5.56 -5.84
CA SER A 146 3.14 -5.78 -4.52
C SER A 146 3.92 -5.02 -3.47
N ALA A 147 3.27 -4.33 -2.55
CA ALA A 147 3.92 -3.58 -1.49
C ALA A 147 3.72 -4.17 -0.09
N SER A 148 4.76 -4.03 0.72
CA SER A 148 4.80 -4.32 2.15
C SER A 148 5.36 -3.12 2.91
N VAL A 149 5.43 -3.18 4.24
CA VAL A 149 6.04 -2.11 5.05
C VAL A 149 7.51 -1.89 4.66
N ALA A 150 8.27 -2.97 4.43
CA ALA A 150 9.71 -2.88 4.21
C ALA A 150 10.11 -2.77 2.74
N ALA A 151 9.33 -3.31 1.80
CA ALA A 151 9.73 -3.35 0.39
C ALA A 151 8.56 -3.33 -0.60
N VAL A 152 8.85 -2.87 -1.82
CA VAL A 152 8.00 -2.99 -3.00
C VAL A 152 8.57 -4.05 -3.93
N SER A 153 7.83 -5.14 -4.09
CA SER A 153 8.13 -6.22 -5.02
C SER A 153 7.64 -5.88 -6.43
N ILE A 154 8.47 -6.11 -7.43
CA ILE A 154 8.18 -5.81 -8.84
C ILE A 154 8.52 -7.04 -9.68
N MET A 155 7.65 -7.37 -10.64
CA MET A 155 7.89 -8.47 -11.57
C MET A 155 9.23 -8.28 -12.32
N PRO A 156 10.10 -9.30 -12.36
CA PRO A 156 11.34 -9.23 -13.13
C PRO A 156 11.04 -9.15 -14.62
N TYR A 157 12.01 -8.65 -15.40
CA TYR A 157 11.97 -8.50 -16.86
C TYR A 157 11.20 -7.26 -17.34
N ALA A 158 11.89 -6.11 -17.37
CA ALA A 158 11.36 -4.82 -17.82
C ALA A 158 10.71 -4.86 -19.21
N SER A 159 11.22 -5.71 -20.10
CA SER A 159 10.67 -5.89 -21.45
C SER A 159 9.29 -6.57 -21.48
N GLN A 160 8.76 -7.01 -20.34
CA GLN A 160 7.44 -7.64 -20.22
C GLN A 160 6.48 -6.79 -19.40
N TRP A 161 6.89 -5.57 -19.06
CA TRP A 161 6.10 -4.68 -18.24
C TRP A 161 4.93 -4.11 -19.05
N PRO A 162 3.75 -3.96 -18.42
CA PRO A 162 2.58 -3.45 -19.09
C PRO A 162 2.67 -1.95 -19.37
N TYR A 163 1.91 -1.47 -20.33
CA TYR A 163 1.84 -0.04 -20.64
C TYR A 163 1.45 0.83 -19.44
N ASP A 164 0.56 0.33 -18.57
CA ASP A 164 0.08 1.05 -17.38
C ASP A 164 1.04 0.95 -16.17
N THR A 165 2.31 0.57 -16.38
CA THR A 165 3.32 0.38 -15.32
C THR A 165 3.36 1.54 -14.33
N ASP A 166 3.29 2.78 -14.84
CA ASP A 166 3.37 3.97 -14.00
C ASP A 166 2.22 4.06 -12.99
N ARG A 167 1.00 3.74 -13.42
CA ARG A 167 -0.18 3.66 -12.57
C ARG A 167 -0.05 2.53 -11.54
N ILE A 168 0.38 1.34 -11.97
CA ILE A 168 0.53 0.18 -11.07
C ILE A 168 1.55 0.46 -9.96
N ILE A 169 2.74 0.97 -10.32
CA ILE A 169 3.76 1.30 -9.33
C ILE A 169 3.30 2.43 -8.41
N THR A 170 2.54 3.40 -8.93
CA THR A 170 1.97 4.47 -8.09
C THR A 170 0.97 3.91 -7.07
N HIS A 171 0.14 2.94 -7.46
CA HIS A 171 -0.80 2.24 -6.57
C HIS A 171 -0.05 1.49 -5.45
N GLU A 172 0.94 0.67 -5.80
CA GLU A 172 1.72 -0.07 -4.80
C GLU A 172 2.56 0.84 -3.90
N LEU A 173 3.08 1.96 -4.42
CA LEU A 173 3.75 2.95 -3.58
C LEU A 173 2.77 3.64 -2.61
N ALA A 174 1.50 3.78 -2.96
CA ALA A 174 0.49 4.28 -2.02
C ALA A 174 0.30 3.28 -0.87
N HIS A 175 0.23 1.97 -1.14
CA HIS A 175 0.23 0.94 -0.10
C HIS A 175 1.50 0.98 0.75
N TYR A 176 2.68 1.10 0.13
CA TYR A 176 3.94 1.24 0.86
C TYR A 176 3.89 2.41 1.85
N VAL A 177 3.39 3.58 1.42
CA VAL A 177 3.25 4.77 2.28
C VAL A 177 2.20 4.54 3.37
N GLN A 178 1.03 4.00 3.04
CA GLN A 178 -0.02 3.67 3.99
C GLN A 178 0.47 2.79 5.12
N GLU A 179 1.11 1.66 4.79
CA GLU A 179 1.61 0.70 5.76
C GLU A 179 2.70 1.32 6.65
N ASN A 180 3.54 2.19 6.08
CA ASN A 180 4.56 2.92 6.84
C ASN A 180 3.97 3.97 7.79
N LEU A 181 2.90 4.66 7.39
CA LEU A 181 2.27 5.73 8.18
C LEU A 181 1.21 5.22 9.17
N SER A 182 0.70 4.01 9.01
CA SER A 182 -0.38 3.46 9.83
C SER A 182 0.04 2.35 10.79
N ARG A 183 1.27 1.84 10.68
CA ARG A 183 1.78 0.76 11.55
C ARG A 183 3.03 1.19 12.30
N TYR A 184 3.11 0.86 13.58
CA TYR A 184 4.30 1.04 14.41
C TYR A 184 5.02 -0.30 14.66
N GLN A 185 4.26 -1.32 15.08
CA GLN A 185 4.74 -2.66 15.43
C GLN A 185 3.75 -3.78 15.06
N ALA A 186 2.53 -3.45 14.63
CA ALA A 186 1.55 -4.43 14.16
C ALA A 186 2.14 -5.28 13.03
N ARG A 187 1.85 -6.59 13.06
CA ARG A 187 2.32 -7.57 12.06
C ARG A 187 1.46 -7.60 10.80
N ASP A 188 0.19 -7.30 10.95
CA ASP A 188 -0.78 -7.27 9.87
C ASP A 188 -1.18 -5.83 9.58
N SER A 189 -1.74 -5.57 8.40
CA SER A 189 -2.30 -4.25 8.07
C SER A 189 -3.41 -3.90 9.06
N LEU A 190 -3.41 -2.65 9.53
CA LEU A 190 -4.44 -2.11 10.41
C LEU A 190 -5.56 -1.43 9.64
N LEU A 191 -5.39 -1.22 8.33
CA LEU A 191 -6.38 -0.55 7.50
C LEU A 191 -7.39 -1.57 6.96
N PRO A 192 -8.69 -1.24 6.93
CA PRO A 192 -9.66 -2.09 6.25
C PRO A 192 -9.41 -2.07 4.74
N LEU A 193 -9.65 -3.20 4.08
CA LEU A 193 -9.38 -3.40 2.66
C LEU A 193 -9.97 -2.28 1.79
N TRP A 194 -11.26 -1.96 1.97
CA TRP A 194 -11.92 -0.90 1.21
C TRP A 194 -11.22 0.46 1.31
N PHE A 195 -10.62 0.79 2.46
CA PHE A 195 -9.96 2.07 2.68
C PHE A 195 -8.58 2.08 2.04
N ALA A 196 -7.78 1.03 2.28
CA ALA A 196 -6.42 0.91 1.74
C ALA A 196 -6.44 0.94 0.21
N GLU A 197 -7.26 0.07 -0.39
CA GLU A 197 -7.44 -0.04 -1.85
C GLU A 197 -8.08 1.22 -2.43
N GLY A 198 -9.10 1.78 -1.77
CA GLY A 198 -9.78 2.98 -2.23
C GLY A 198 -8.85 4.20 -2.29
N GLN A 199 -8.02 4.39 -1.26
CA GLN A 199 -7.02 5.44 -1.25
C GLN A 199 -5.93 5.20 -2.30
N ALA A 200 -5.43 3.97 -2.45
CA ALA A 200 -4.41 3.64 -3.44
C ALA A 200 -4.92 3.88 -4.87
N ALA A 201 -6.16 3.49 -5.17
CA ALA A 201 -6.83 3.75 -6.43
C ALA A 201 -6.95 5.26 -6.74
N VAL A 202 -7.39 6.07 -5.77
CA VAL A 202 -7.49 7.53 -5.96
C VAL A 202 -6.10 8.18 -6.13
N VAL A 203 -5.10 7.74 -5.37
CA VAL A 203 -3.71 8.23 -5.49
C VAL A 203 -3.11 7.90 -6.86
N ALA A 204 -3.36 6.70 -7.37
CA ALA A 204 -2.88 6.24 -8.67
C ALA A 204 -3.71 6.75 -9.86
N GLY A 205 -4.84 7.43 -9.62
CA GLY A 205 -5.72 7.94 -10.67
C GLY A 205 -6.48 6.83 -11.40
N GLU A 206 -6.82 5.76 -10.70
CA GLU A 206 -7.62 4.66 -11.21
C GLU A 206 -9.11 5.04 -11.34
N PRO A 207 -9.91 4.28 -12.10
CA PRO A 207 -11.33 4.57 -12.24
C PRO A 207 -12.07 4.58 -10.91
N ILE A 208 -12.92 5.59 -10.74
CA ILE A 208 -13.84 5.74 -9.60
C ILE A 208 -15.25 5.44 -10.10
N ALA A 209 -16.01 4.64 -9.33
CA ALA A 209 -17.37 4.32 -9.69
C ALA A 209 -18.21 5.61 -9.76
N PRO A 210 -19.03 5.80 -10.81
CA PRO A 210 -19.96 6.92 -10.87
C PRO A 210 -20.89 6.92 -9.67
N VAL A 211 -21.14 8.08 -9.06
CA VAL A 211 -21.93 8.14 -7.82
C VAL A 211 -23.32 7.54 -7.97
N TYR A 212 -24.00 7.72 -9.11
CA TYR A 212 -25.32 7.12 -9.33
C TYR A 212 -25.34 5.58 -9.30
N GLN A 213 -24.16 4.92 -9.35
CA GLN A 213 -23.99 3.48 -9.20
C GLN A 213 -23.69 3.06 -7.76
N HIS A 214 -23.76 3.97 -6.78
CA HIS A 214 -23.35 3.64 -5.42
C HIS A 214 -24.15 2.50 -4.76
N TYR A 215 -25.33 2.15 -5.28
CA TYR A 215 -26.14 1.00 -4.82
C TYR A 215 -25.72 -0.34 -5.43
N ASP A 216 -24.81 -0.34 -6.41
CA ASP A 216 -24.36 -1.55 -7.10
C ASP A 216 -23.37 -2.35 -6.23
N TYR A 217 -22.78 -1.73 -5.20
CA TYR A 217 -21.85 -2.37 -4.27
C TYR A 217 -21.82 -1.69 -2.89
N ASP A 218 -21.63 -2.49 -1.83
CA ASP A 218 -21.46 -2.04 -0.44
C ASP A 218 -19.98 -2.11 -0.03
N PRO A 219 -19.13 -1.12 -0.40
CA PRO A 219 -17.68 -1.22 -0.22
C PRO A 219 -17.26 -1.33 1.25
N LEU A 220 -17.99 -0.68 2.16
CA LEU A 220 -17.64 -0.59 3.58
C LEU A 220 -17.85 -1.90 4.36
N LEU A 221 -18.37 -2.95 3.71
CA LEU A 221 -18.44 -4.31 4.27
C LEU A 221 -17.16 -5.10 4.01
N ASP A 222 -16.34 -4.68 3.05
CA ASP A 222 -15.11 -5.37 2.66
C ASP A 222 -13.97 -4.89 3.56
N VAL A 223 -13.96 -5.42 4.79
CA VAL A 223 -12.94 -5.10 5.80
C VAL A 223 -11.67 -5.90 5.55
N THR A 224 -11.82 -7.16 5.16
CA THR A 224 -10.72 -8.05 4.78
C THR A 224 -10.96 -8.66 3.40
N VAL A 225 -9.91 -9.28 2.83
CA VAL A 225 -10.02 -10.05 1.57
C VAL A 225 -11.05 -11.18 1.63
N TYR A 226 -11.41 -11.68 2.82
CA TYR A 226 -12.39 -12.75 3.00
C TYR A 226 -13.83 -12.25 2.97
N ASP A 227 -14.06 -10.97 3.24
CA ASP A 227 -15.38 -10.34 3.18
C ASP A 227 -15.74 -9.98 1.73
N ALA A 228 -14.72 -9.69 0.94
CA ALA A 228 -14.86 -9.16 -0.40
C ALA A 228 -15.27 -10.21 -1.45
N THR A 229 -16.20 -9.82 -2.33
CA THR A 229 -16.62 -10.65 -3.46
C THR A 229 -15.56 -10.68 -4.55
N THR A 230 -15.53 -11.68 -5.44
CA THR A 230 -14.56 -11.70 -6.57
C THR A 230 -14.90 -10.72 -7.70
N ALA A 231 -15.75 -9.72 -7.46
CA ALA A 231 -16.22 -8.79 -8.46
C ALA A 231 -15.19 -7.68 -8.71
N ASP A 232 -14.63 -7.65 -9.91
CA ASP A 232 -13.59 -6.71 -10.29
C ASP A 232 -13.94 -5.21 -10.14
N TYR A 233 -15.20 -4.84 -10.32
CA TYR A 233 -15.65 -3.44 -10.21
C TYR A 233 -15.70 -2.94 -8.76
N ARG A 234 -15.52 -3.82 -7.75
CA ARG A 234 -15.53 -3.44 -6.33
C ARG A 234 -14.49 -2.36 -5.99
N PHE A 235 -13.33 -2.40 -6.64
CA PHE A 235 -12.24 -1.43 -6.40
C PHE A 235 -12.65 -0.01 -6.81
N GLU A 236 -13.45 0.14 -7.88
CA GLU A 236 -14.00 1.44 -8.28
C GLU A 236 -14.96 1.99 -7.19
N HIS A 237 -15.66 1.11 -6.46
CA HIS A 237 -16.51 1.50 -5.32
C HIS A 237 -15.73 1.75 -4.04
N TYR A 238 -14.60 1.05 -3.81
CA TYR A 238 -13.66 1.41 -2.75
C TYR A 238 -13.13 2.82 -2.97
N ALA A 239 -12.71 3.12 -4.19
CA ALA A 239 -12.26 4.45 -4.60
C ALA A 239 -13.35 5.50 -4.39
N LEU A 240 -14.61 5.21 -4.75
CA LEU A 240 -15.74 6.12 -4.51
C LEU A 240 -15.97 6.40 -3.02
N ALA A 241 -15.87 5.37 -2.17
CA ALA A 241 -16.04 5.54 -0.73
C ALA A 241 -14.91 6.38 -0.10
N TYR A 242 -13.66 6.16 -0.52
CA TYR A 242 -12.54 6.97 -0.09
C TYR A 242 -12.63 8.40 -0.63
N ASP A 243 -12.96 8.58 -1.92
CA ASP A 243 -13.08 9.89 -2.58
C ASP A 243 -14.12 10.77 -1.87
N TYR A 244 -15.24 10.19 -1.45
CA TYR A 244 -16.22 10.90 -0.61
C TYR A 244 -15.61 11.50 0.67
N LEU A 245 -14.74 10.74 1.36
CA LEU A 245 -14.07 11.21 2.57
C LEU A 245 -13.05 12.29 2.23
N GLU A 246 -12.25 12.10 1.17
CA GLU A 246 -11.24 13.06 0.72
C GLU A 246 -11.88 14.38 0.27
N GLU A 247 -12.98 14.35 -0.50
CA GLU A 247 -13.70 15.55 -0.94
C GLU A 247 -14.24 16.38 0.23
N ALA A 248 -14.78 15.71 1.25
CA ALA A 248 -15.38 16.38 2.41
C ALA A 248 -14.34 16.91 3.42
N ASN A 249 -13.16 16.27 3.53
CA ASN A 249 -12.20 16.52 4.61
C ASN A 249 -10.83 17.02 4.14
N GLY A 250 -10.46 16.74 2.89
CA GLY A 250 -9.16 17.03 2.29
C GLY A 250 -8.07 16.00 2.64
N GLN A 251 -7.07 15.89 1.77
CA GLN A 251 -5.97 14.92 1.88
C GLN A 251 -5.24 14.95 3.22
N LEU A 252 -4.97 16.14 3.78
CA LEU A 252 -4.25 16.25 5.04
C LEU A 252 -4.99 15.54 6.18
N ALA A 253 -6.32 15.61 6.24
CA ALA A 253 -7.10 14.93 7.27
C ALA A 253 -7.02 13.41 7.13
N LEU A 254 -6.98 12.92 5.89
CA LEU A 254 -6.85 11.49 5.56
C LEU A 254 -5.43 10.98 5.84
N THR A 255 -4.38 11.80 5.68
CA THR A 255 -3.03 11.47 6.14
C THR A 255 -2.95 11.44 7.66
N VAL A 256 -3.48 12.46 8.36
CA VAL A 256 -3.51 12.50 9.83
C VAL A 256 -4.27 11.30 10.41
N LEU A 257 -5.29 10.80 9.70
CA LEU A 257 -5.94 9.55 10.07
C LEU A 257 -4.95 8.39 10.15
N LEU A 258 -4.05 8.22 9.17
CA LEU A 258 -3.02 7.18 9.19
C LEU A 258 -2.09 7.34 10.39
N ASP A 259 -1.61 8.56 10.66
CA ASP A 259 -0.75 8.85 11.82
C ASP A 259 -1.45 8.49 13.14
N LEU A 260 -2.76 8.74 13.25
CA LEU A 260 -3.56 8.35 14.40
C LEU A 260 -3.70 6.82 14.53
N VAL A 261 -3.77 6.08 13.42
CA VAL A 261 -3.75 4.61 13.43
C VAL A 261 -2.40 4.11 13.96
N GLN A 262 -1.28 4.67 13.47
CA GLN A 262 0.05 4.31 13.94
C GLN A 262 0.25 4.64 15.42
N PHE A 263 -0.24 5.79 15.86
CA PHE A 263 -0.22 6.18 17.27
C PHE A 263 -1.03 5.20 18.14
N ALA A 264 -2.21 4.78 17.68
CA ALA A 264 -3.02 3.78 18.37
C ALA A 264 -2.32 2.41 18.44
N ASP A 265 -1.64 1.98 17.38
CA ASP A 265 -0.80 0.77 17.38
C ASP A 265 0.35 0.86 18.38
N TRP A 266 1.01 2.02 18.45
CA TRP A 266 2.07 2.29 19.43
C TRP A 266 1.57 2.17 20.88
N GLU A 267 0.35 2.64 21.16
CA GLU A 267 -0.32 2.51 22.46
C GLU A 267 -0.84 1.07 22.74
N GLY A 268 -0.70 0.16 21.77
CA GLY A 268 -1.03 -1.26 21.93
C GLY A 268 -2.46 -1.63 21.59
N LEU A 269 -3.14 -0.87 20.72
CA LEU A 269 -4.46 -1.23 20.17
C LEU A 269 -4.31 -2.17 18.96
N ASP A 270 -3.99 -3.43 19.23
CA ASP A 270 -3.79 -4.48 18.21
C ASP A 270 -5.01 -5.41 18.03
N GLY A 271 -6.13 -5.09 18.67
CA GLY A 271 -7.38 -5.86 18.61
C GLY A 271 -8.21 -5.63 17.34
N THR A 272 -9.28 -6.41 17.20
CA THR A 272 -10.30 -6.23 16.16
C THR A 272 -11.69 -6.06 16.77
N VAL A 273 -12.50 -5.19 16.18
CA VAL A 273 -13.90 -5.01 16.58
C VAL A 273 -14.79 -6.08 15.95
N TYR A 274 -16.05 -6.18 16.40
CA TYR A 274 -17.00 -7.20 15.92
C TYR A 274 -17.20 -7.18 14.39
N SER A 275 -17.09 -6.02 13.75
CA SER A 275 -17.23 -5.87 12.30
C SER A 275 -15.96 -6.20 11.50
N GLY A 276 -14.87 -6.56 12.17
CA GLY A 276 -13.61 -7.00 11.57
C GLY A 276 -12.50 -5.96 11.54
N GLU A 277 -12.82 -4.67 11.65
CA GLU A 277 -11.81 -3.61 11.57
C GLU A 277 -10.86 -3.67 12.77
N SER A 278 -9.63 -3.18 12.60
CA SER A 278 -8.72 -3.01 13.73
C SER A 278 -9.30 -1.98 14.70
N GLU A 279 -9.10 -2.20 16.00
CA GLU A 279 -9.46 -1.22 17.04
C GLU A 279 -8.73 0.11 16.80
N ALA A 280 -7.46 0.06 16.40
CA ALA A 280 -6.67 1.24 16.03
C ALA A 280 -7.35 2.09 14.93
N PHE A 281 -7.82 1.47 13.85
CA PHE A 281 -8.49 2.20 12.77
C PHE A 281 -9.81 2.81 13.21
N VAL A 282 -10.63 2.06 13.96
CA VAL A 282 -11.92 2.56 14.44
C VAL A 282 -11.74 3.77 15.37
N GLU A 283 -10.81 3.67 16.32
CA GLU A 283 -10.50 4.77 17.25
C GLU A 283 -9.93 5.98 16.50
N ALA A 284 -8.96 5.76 15.59
CA ALA A 284 -8.38 6.83 14.78
C ALA A 284 -9.43 7.54 13.91
N PHE A 285 -10.32 6.80 13.24
CA PHE A 285 -11.38 7.37 12.40
C PHE A 285 -12.32 8.26 13.21
N ASN A 286 -12.74 7.80 14.40
CA ASN A 286 -13.61 8.56 15.28
C ASN A 286 -12.88 9.74 15.93
N ALA A 287 -11.58 9.63 16.19
CA ALA A 287 -10.77 10.70 16.78
C ALA A 287 -10.37 11.78 15.76
N ALA A 288 -10.24 11.44 14.48
CA ALA A 288 -9.81 12.36 13.41
C ALA A 288 -10.79 13.53 13.16
N GLY A 289 -12.00 13.46 13.72
CA GLY A 289 -12.99 14.54 13.61
C GLY A 289 -13.53 14.72 12.19
N LEU A 290 -13.55 13.64 11.40
CA LEU A 290 -14.04 13.66 10.02
C LEU A 290 -15.51 14.11 9.96
N VAL A 291 -15.87 14.73 8.85
CA VAL A 291 -17.20 15.26 8.58
C VAL A 291 -17.78 14.74 7.27
N ASP A 292 -19.12 14.77 7.18
CA ASP A 292 -19.84 14.60 5.92
C ASP A 292 -19.82 15.88 5.07
N HIS A 293 -20.34 15.81 3.83
CA HIS A 293 -20.46 16.96 2.92
C HIS A 293 -21.28 18.14 3.48
N ARG A 294 -22.02 17.95 4.58
CA ARG A 294 -22.78 19.00 5.29
C ARG A 294 -22.04 19.53 6.52
N ASN A 295 -20.76 19.19 6.66
CA ASN A 295 -19.91 19.56 7.79
C ASN A 295 -20.44 19.02 9.15
N ARG A 296 -21.07 17.84 9.15
CA ARG A 296 -21.49 17.14 10.37
C ARG A 296 -20.52 16.01 10.67
N TYR A 297 -20.12 15.88 11.93
CA TYR A 297 -19.25 14.81 12.41
C TYR A 297 -19.70 13.43 11.90
N LEU A 298 -18.73 12.66 11.43
CA LEU A 298 -18.89 11.38 10.77
C LEU A 298 -18.02 10.34 11.48
N SER A 299 -18.60 9.62 12.44
CA SER A 299 -18.00 8.40 12.98
C SER A 299 -18.00 7.28 11.93
N LEU A 300 -17.13 6.28 12.08
CA LEU A 300 -17.10 5.14 11.17
C LEU A 300 -18.45 4.38 11.11
N GLU A 301 -19.08 4.12 12.26
CA GLU A 301 -20.40 3.45 12.31
C GLU A 301 -21.47 4.18 11.51
N ARG A 302 -21.50 5.52 11.64
CA ARG A 302 -22.40 6.38 10.86
C ARG A 302 -22.07 6.32 9.38
N PHE A 303 -20.80 6.37 8.99
CA PHE A 303 -20.40 6.27 7.59
C PHE A 303 -20.86 4.94 6.98
N LYS A 304 -20.63 3.83 7.68
CA LYS A 304 -21.09 2.49 7.27
C LYS A 304 -22.60 2.41 7.10
N THR A 305 -23.36 2.95 8.06
CA THR A 305 -24.82 2.83 8.09
C THR A 305 -25.52 3.79 7.11
N GLU A 306 -24.94 4.97 6.89
CA GLU A 306 -25.54 6.02 6.07
C GLU A 306 -24.90 6.16 4.68
N TYR A 307 -23.89 5.35 4.31
CA TYR A 307 -23.09 5.50 3.08
C TYR A 307 -23.90 5.87 1.83
N HIS A 308 -24.88 5.04 1.47
CA HIS A 308 -25.73 5.30 0.31
C HIS A 308 -26.61 6.55 0.46
N GLN A 309 -27.05 6.87 1.67
CA GLN A 309 -27.80 8.11 1.89
C GLN A 309 -26.87 9.33 1.75
N LEU A 310 -25.65 9.25 2.26
CA LEU A 310 -24.65 10.30 2.16
C LEU A 310 -24.31 10.59 0.70
N LEU A 311 -24.13 9.56 -0.12
CA LEU A 311 -23.85 9.72 -1.55
C LEU A 311 -25.05 10.30 -2.32
N ASN A 312 -26.28 9.81 -2.07
CA ASN A 312 -27.48 10.43 -2.65
C ASN A 312 -27.61 11.92 -2.32
N ASP A 313 -27.29 12.29 -1.08
CA ASP A 313 -27.47 13.65 -0.57
C ASP A 313 -26.37 14.64 -1.01
N SER A 314 -25.29 14.13 -1.61
CA SER A 314 -24.14 14.92 -2.08
C SER A 314 -24.33 15.51 -3.48
N TYR A 315 -25.41 15.13 -4.18
CA TYR A 315 -25.74 15.53 -5.54
C TYR A 315 -27.18 16.05 -5.68
#